data_AF-A0A7S2W892-F1
#
_entry.id   AF-A0A7S2W892-F1
#
_cell.length_a   1.000
_cell.length_b   1.000
_cell.length_c   1.000
_cell.angle_alpha   90.00
_cell.angle_beta   90.00
_cell.angle_gamma   90.00
#
_symmetry.space_group_name_H-M   'P 1'
#
loop_
_entity.id
_entity.type
_entity.pdbx_description
1 polymer ?
#
loop_
_entity_poly.entity_id
_entity_poly.type
_entity_poly.pdbx_seq_one_letter_code
_entity_poly.pdbx_strand_id
1 'polypeptide(L)'
;MIPLAVRLAFHDCWGTGCDGCVNLDNSANKGLAPIVTGLNELYDGGKYTMSRADFWMLSATVALQVAAVEEPDPRPPPGGRGLEEEDSSDDRELRRGGRGGGGRGGGGGRPPRPPPDDGDDNGGELRTFMPSLDLVYGRVDADDCTQSKPFPDAHKDLDHVLALFGKDGLGLTNRQVVALIGGAHSLGGAKRSNSGFVGTWTPGARTRFDNGFFKSLEDLDWWQRRAARRSRDWQWTLRNRGRE
;
A
#
# COMPACT_ATOMS: atom_id res chain seq x y z
N MET A 1 -8.31 4.95 9.55
CA MET A 1 -9.12 3.78 9.14
C MET A 1 -8.61 3.11 7.87
N ILE A 2 -7.89 3.81 6.98
CA ILE A 2 -7.40 3.31 5.68
C ILE A 2 -6.93 1.84 5.70
N PRO A 3 -5.91 1.41 6.48
CA PRO A 3 -5.42 0.03 6.40
C PRO A 3 -6.42 -0.99 6.95
N LEU A 4 -7.29 -0.57 7.88
CA LEU A 4 -8.31 -1.45 8.42
C LEU A 4 -9.42 -1.71 7.40
N ALA A 5 -9.76 -0.74 6.54
CA ALA A 5 -10.78 -0.92 5.49
C ALA A 5 -10.32 -1.96 4.47
N VAL A 6 -9.07 -1.85 4.02
CA VAL A 6 -8.44 -2.82 3.12
C VAL A 6 -8.36 -4.21 3.76
N ARG A 7 -7.97 -4.28 5.04
CA ARG A 7 -7.97 -5.54 5.79
C ARG A 7 -9.39 -6.12 5.91
N LEU A 8 -10.38 -5.30 6.23
CA LEU A 8 -11.76 -5.76 6.40
C LEU A 8 -12.29 -6.37 5.11
N ALA A 9 -12.11 -5.70 3.97
CA ALA A 9 -12.54 -6.23 2.67
C ALA A 9 -11.89 -7.58 2.34
N PHE A 10 -10.59 -7.75 2.60
CA PHE A 10 -9.95 -9.06 2.42
C PHE A 10 -10.56 -10.12 3.33
N HIS A 11 -10.79 -9.80 4.60
CA HIS A 11 -11.31 -10.74 5.60
C HIS A 11 -12.78 -11.11 5.38
N ASP A 12 -13.58 -10.20 4.84
CA ASP A 12 -14.94 -10.43 4.35
C ASP A 12 -14.88 -11.45 3.20
N CYS A 13 -14.15 -11.12 2.13
CA CYS A 13 -14.05 -11.94 0.92
C CYS A 13 -13.36 -13.32 1.09
N TRP A 14 -12.64 -13.56 2.20
CA TRP A 14 -11.88 -14.80 2.39
C TRP A 14 -12.76 -16.04 2.58
N GLY A 15 -13.93 -15.87 3.20
CA GLY A 15 -14.83 -16.95 3.58
C GLY A 15 -15.67 -17.47 2.40
N THR A 16 -16.97 -17.20 2.47
CA THR A 16 -17.98 -17.62 1.47
C THR A 16 -18.15 -16.65 0.32
N GLY A 17 -17.66 -15.43 0.47
CA GLY A 17 -17.74 -14.37 -0.53
C GLY A 17 -17.54 -13.03 0.14
N CYS A 18 -17.60 -11.95 -0.64
CA CYS A 18 -17.66 -10.60 -0.10
C CYS A 18 -19.15 -10.29 0.17
N ASP A 19 -19.61 -10.55 1.39
CA ASP A 19 -21.03 -10.55 1.74
C ASP A 19 -21.35 -9.62 2.92
N GLY A 20 -20.44 -8.69 3.25
CA GLY A 20 -20.67 -7.61 4.21
C GLY A 20 -20.67 -8.06 5.66
N CYS A 21 -19.95 -9.14 5.95
CA CYS A 21 -20.14 -9.95 7.13
C CYS A 21 -18.84 -10.68 7.52
N VAL A 22 -18.43 -10.52 8.78
CA VAL A 22 -17.19 -11.12 9.29
C VAL A 22 -17.44 -11.70 10.68
N ASN A 23 -17.05 -12.97 10.88
CA ASN A 23 -17.10 -13.61 12.19
C ASN A 23 -16.11 -12.96 13.17
N LEU A 24 -16.57 -12.06 14.04
CA LEU A 24 -15.70 -11.37 15.01
C LEU A 24 -15.21 -12.26 16.16
N ASP A 25 -15.82 -13.43 16.37
CA ASP A 25 -15.36 -14.41 17.34
C ASP A 25 -14.17 -15.23 16.83
N ASN A 26 -13.96 -15.27 15.50
CA ASN A 26 -12.80 -15.91 14.93
C ASN A 26 -11.52 -15.12 15.27
N SER A 27 -10.56 -15.82 15.88
CA SER A 27 -9.28 -15.24 16.31
C SER A 27 -8.49 -14.52 15.21
N ALA A 28 -8.65 -14.92 13.93
CA ALA A 28 -7.99 -14.27 12.79
C ALA A 28 -8.56 -12.86 12.51
N ASN A 29 -9.80 -12.60 12.92
CA ASN A 29 -10.51 -11.34 12.73
C ASN A 29 -10.29 -10.34 13.87
N LYS A 30 -9.43 -10.68 14.86
CA LYS A 30 -9.12 -9.79 15.98
C LYS A 30 -8.71 -8.39 15.51
N GLY A 31 -9.30 -7.39 16.15
CA GLY A 31 -9.07 -5.97 15.85
C GLY A 31 -9.85 -5.41 14.66
N LEU A 32 -10.76 -6.19 14.05
CA LEU A 32 -11.70 -5.69 13.04
C LEU A 32 -12.97 -5.08 13.64
N ALA A 33 -13.33 -5.42 14.88
CA ALA A 33 -14.54 -4.90 15.52
C ALA A 33 -14.71 -3.36 15.42
N PRO A 34 -13.68 -2.53 15.69
CA PRO A 34 -13.85 -1.07 15.59
C PRO A 34 -14.21 -0.56 14.20
N ILE A 35 -13.71 -1.18 13.13
CA ILE A 35 -14.05 -0.77 11.76
C ILE A 35 -15.41 -1.32 11.33
N VAL A 36 -15.74 -2.55 11.73
CA VAL A 36 -17.07 -3.12 11.47
C VAL A 36 -18.15 -2.24 12.12
N THR A 37 -17.97 -1.88 13.40
CA THR A 37 -18.89 -0.97 14.11
C THR A 37 -19.01 0.37 13.39
N GLY A 38 -17.88 1.04 13.11
CA GLY A 38 -17.92 2.37 12.49
C GLY A 38 -18.52 2.40 11.08
N LEU A 39 -18.27 1.37 10.25
CA LEU A 39 -18.88 1.29 8.93
C LEU A 39 -20.37 0.93 9.01
N ASN A 40 -20.77 0.10 9.97
CA ASN A 40 -22.17 -0.22 10.17
C ASN A 40 -22.97 0.99 10.66
N GLU A 41 -22.45 1.73 11.62
CA GLU A 41 -23.08 2.99 12.08
C GLU A 41 -23.23 3.99 10.94
N LEU A 42 -22.22 4.13 10.08
CA LEU A 42 -22.28 5.00 8.91
C LEU A 42 -23.33 4.51 7.89
N TYR A 43 -23.36 3.21 7.62
CA TYR A 43 -24.33 2.61 6.70
C TYR A 43 -25.77 2.76 7.21
N ASP A 44 -26.00 2.42 8.48
CA ASP A 44 -27.32 2.44 9.13
C ASP A 44 -27.84 3.87 9.32
N GLY A 45 -26.95 4.85 9.50
CA GLY A 45 -27.29 6.27 9.54
C GLY A 45 -27.55 6.88 8.15
N GLY A 46 -27.16 6.18 7.08
CA GLY A 46 -27.38 6.60 5.70
C GLY A 46 -28.71 6.10 5.12
N LYS A 47 -29.04 6.59 3.92
CA LYS A 47 -30.16 6.08 3.10
C LYS A 47 -29.61 5.46 1.82
N TYR A 48 -28.77 4.44 1.99
CA TYR A 48 -28.14 3.74 0.89
C TYR A 48 -29.12 2.73 0.26
N THR A 49 -29.03 2.57 -1.07
CA THR A 49 -29.76 1.53 -1.82
C THR A 49 -28.87 0.34 -2.18
N MET A 50 -27.55 0.47 -2.02
CA MET A 50 -26.59 -0.62 -2.14
C MET A 50 -26.62 -1.50 -0.89
N SER A 51 -26.17 -2.74 -1.02
CA SER A 51 -25.99 -3.66 0.11
C SER A 51 -24.84 -3.24 1.03
N ARG A 52 -24.80 -3.77 2.25
CA ARG A 52 -23.68 -3.57 3.17
C ARG A 52 -22.38 -4.17 2.62
N ALA A 53 -22.50 -5.32 1.93
CA ALA A 53 -21.40 -5.96 1.21
C ALA A 53 -20.75 -5.03 0.18
N ASP A 54 -21.56 -4.38 -0.67
CA ASP A 54 -21.07 -3.38 -1.62
C ASP A 54 -20.49 -2.15 -0.91
N PHE A 55 -21.11 -1.71 0.19
CA PHE A 55 -20.64 -0.56 0.97
C PHE A 55 -19.25 -0.80 1.56
N TRP A 56 -18.96 -2.01 2.06
CA TRP A 56 -17.64 -2.36 2.59
C TRP A 56 -16.57 -2.39 1.49
N MET A 57 -16.91 -2.94 0.32
CA MET A 57 -16.00 -2.95 -0.83
C MET A 57 -15.74 -1.55 -1.39
N LEU A 58 -16.75 -0.68 -1.42
CA LEU A 58 -16.61 0.72 -1.75
C LEU A 58 -15.68 1.44 -0.75
N SER A 59 -15.89 1.21 0.55
CA SER A 59 -15.06 1.79 1.62
C SER A 59 -13.58 1.42 1.46
N ALA A 60 -13.27 0.16 1.16
CA ALA A 60 -11.90 -0.29 0.91
C ALA A 60 -11.30 0.32 -0.36
N THR A 61 -12.10 0.46 -1.43
CA THR A 61 -11.67 1.08 -2.69
C THR A 61 -11.33 2.55 -2.49
N VAL A 62 -12.20 3.31 -1.81
CA VAL A 62 -11.96 4.71 -1.46
C VAL A 62 -10.73 4.84 -0.54
N ALA A 63 -10.57 3.92 0.43
CA ALA A 63 -9.39 3.92 1.30
C ALA A 63 -8.08 3.75 0.51
N LEU A 64 -8.06 2.87 -0.51
CA LEU A 64 -6.91 2.70 -1.38
C LEU A 64 -6.66 3.95 -2.25
N GLN A 65 -7.71 4.52 -2.83
CA GLN A 65 -7.61 5.74 -3.62
C GLN A 65 -7.00 6.88 -2.80
N VAL A 66 -7.52 7.13 -1.60
CA VAL A 66 -6.97 8.13 -0.67
C VAL A 66 -5.52 7.82 -0.30
N ALA A 67 -5.17 6.54 -0.13
CA ALA A 67 -3.79 6.14 0.19
C ALA A 67 -2.81 6.33 -0.98
N ALA A 68 -3.31 6.32 -2.21
CA ALA A 68 -2.53 6.38 -3.44
C ALA A 68 -2.36 7.80 -4.00
N VAL A 69 -3.01 8.81 -3.40
CA VAL A 69 -2.81 10.22 -3.74
C VAL A 69 -1.43 10.68 -3.22
N GLU A 70 -0.63 11.29 -4.07
CA GLU A 70 0.49 12.10 -3.61
C GLU A 70 -0.02 13.46 -3.11
N GLU A 71 0.24 13.76 -1.84
CA GLU A 71 0.23 15.16 -1.39
C GLU A 71 1.28 15.94 -2.21
N PRO A 72 0.96 17.13 -2.74
CA PRO A 72 1.94 17.95 -3.45
C PRO A 72 3.16 18.20 -2.55
N ASP A 73 4.36 18.17 -3.15
CA ASP A 73 5.61 18.47 -2.43
C ASP A 73 5.46 19.82 -1.69
N PRO A 74 5.54 19.86 -0.34
CA PRO A 74 5.39 21.10 0.41
C PRO A 74 6.58 22.04 0.20
N ARG A 75 7.65 21.59 -0.48
CA ARG A 75 8.77 22.46 -0.86
C ARG A 75 8.32 23.37 -2.00
N PRO A 76 8.54 24.70 -1.90
CA PRO A 76 8.34 25.57 -3.03
C PRO A 76 9.21 25.06 -4.20
N PRO A 77 8.74 25.18 -5.46
CA PRO A 77 9.54 24.81 -6.61
C PRO A 77 10.91 25.51 -6.49
N PRO A 78 12.02 24.84 -6.82
CA PRO A 78 13.33 25.47 -6.77
C PRO A 78 13.23 26.77 -7.57
N GLY A 79 13.40 27.89 -6.87
CA GLY A 79 13.09 29.21 -7.38
C GLY A 79 13.63 29.34 -8.80
N GLY A 80 12.72 29.52 -9.75
CA GLY A 80 13.11 29.91 -11.10
C GLY A 80 14.04 31.10 -10.95
N ARG A 81 15.25 31.00 -11.49
CA ARG A 81 16.20 32.11 -11.54
C ARG A 81 15.42 33.35 -11.93
N GLY A 82 15.37 34.32 -11.02
CA GLY A 82 14.74 35.60 -11.27
C GLY A 82 15.28 36.13 -12.59
N LEU A 83 14.37 36.64 -13.42
CA LEU A 83 14.74 37.57 -14.46
C LEU A 83 15.42 38.73 -13.73
N GLU A 84 16.74 38.79 -13.82
CA GLU A 84 17.51 39.94 -13.35
C GLU A 84 17.03 41.14 -14.18
N GLU A 85 16.45 42.13 -13.49
CA GLU A 85 16.22 43.45 -14.05
C GLU A 85 17.58 44.00 -14.49
N GLU A 86 17.70 44.30 -15.79
CA GLU A 86 18.80 45.07 -16.33
C GLU A 86 18.80 46.45 -15.64
N ASP A 87 19.81 46.70 -14.81
CA ASP A 87 20.22 48.07 -14.51
C ASP A 87 21.64 48.33 -14.99
N SER A 88 21.72 49.44 -15.70
CA SER A 88 22.81 50.00 -16.47
C SER A 88 23.97 50.49 -15.60
N SER A 89 25.21 50.18 -15.99
CA SER A 89 26.33 51.15 -16.13
C SER A 89 27.68 50.47 -16.39
N ASP A 90 28.24 50.80 -17.56
CA ASP A 90 29.63 51.07 -17.93
C ASP A 90 30.82 50.14 -17.55
N ASP A 91 31.54 49.80 -18.63
CA ASP A 91 33.00 49.80 -18.80
C ASP A 91 33.86 48.75 -18.08
N ARG A 92 34.19 47.65 -18.79
CA ARG A 92 35.50 47.52 -19.49
C ARG A 92 35.72 46.16 -20.15
N GLU A 93 36.14 46.26 -21.41
CA GLU A 93 36.66 45.26 -22.32
C GLU A 93 37.86 44.46 -21.75
N LEU A 94 37.94 43.14 -22.02
CA LEU A 94 39.06 42.45 -22.71
C LEU A 94 39.16 40.91 -22.42
N ARG A 95 38.93 40.14 -23.50
CA ARG A 95 39.76 39.02 -24.04
C ARG A 95 39.64 37.56 -23.53
N ARG A 96 39.30 36.71 -24.53
CA ARG A 96 39.85 35.36 -24.90
C ARG A 96 39.52 34.20 -23.94
N GLY A 97 39.10 33.00 -24.35
CA GLY A 97 38.93 32.32 -25.64
C GLY A 97 39.14 30.81 -25.47
N GLY A 98 38.31 29.97 -26.11
CA GLY A 98 38.73 28.66 -26.66
C GLY A 98 38.34 27.34 -25.94
N ARG A 99 37.64 26.48 -26.73
CA ARG A 99 37.79 25.00 -26.98
C ARG A 99 37.91 24.06 -25.75
N GLY A 100 37.28 22.89 -25.65
CA GLY A 100 36.80 21.88 -26.61
C GLY A 100 37.19 20.47 -26.09
N GLY A 101 36.40 19.42 -26.40
CA GLY A 101 36.71 17.99 -26.16
C GLY A 101 35.99 17.39 -24.94
N GLY A 102 35.33 16.24 -24.95
CA GLY A 102 35.43 15.05 -25.82
C GLY A 102 35.91 13.87 -24.97
N GLY A 103 35.03 12.90 -24.67
CA GLY A 103 35.42 11.71 -23.91
C GLY A 103 34.29 10.68 -23.72
N ARG A 104 34.51 9.48 -24.25
CA ARG A 104 33.59 8.34 -24.36
C ARG A 104 33.62 7.42 -23.12
N GLY A 105 32.56 6.63 -22.94
CA GLY A 105 32.68 5.21 -22.56
C GLY A 105 32.00 4.78 -21.26
N GLY A 106 31.11 3.78 -21.34
CA GLY A 106 30.58 3.06 -20.19
C GLY A 106 29.19 2.47 -20.41
N GLY A 107 29.09 1.40 -21.20
CA GLY A 107 27.84 0.65 -21.41
C GLY A 107 27.46 -0.16 -20.18
N GLY A 108 26.66 0.42 -19.29
CA GLY A 108 25.83 -0.30 -18.34
C GLY A 108 24.39 -0.30 -18.86
N GLY A 109 23.86 -1.49 -19.17
CA GLY A 109 22.46 -1.63 -19.59
C GLY A 109 21.55 -1.07 -18.51
N ARG A 110 20.88 0.06 -18.80
CA ARG A 110 19.83 0.61 -17.95
C ARG A 110 18.73 -0.45 -17.78
N PRO A 111 18.16 -0.62 -16.57
CA PRO A 111 16.92 -1.37 -16.43
C PRO A 111 15.86 -0.79 -17.39
N PRO A 112 14.94 -1.62 -17.91
CA PRO A 112 13.90 -1.15 -18.81
C PRO A 112 13.18 0.03 -18.14
N ARG A 113 13.04 1.11 -18.90
CA ARG A 113 12.29 2.28 -18.42
C ARG A 113 10.87 1.79 -18.10
N PRO A 114 10.25 2.27 -17.00
CA PRO A 114 8.83 2.10 -16.82
C PRO A 114 8.11 2.60 -18.09
N PRO A 115 6.94 2.02 -18.42
CA PRO A 115 6.16 2.50 -19.55
C PRO A 115 5.96 4.02 -19.43
N PRO A 116 5.91 4.75 -20.56
CA PRO A 116 5.63 6.18 -20.52
C PRO A 116 4.35 6.41 -19.70
N ASP A 117 4.43 7.39 -18.81
CA ASP A 117 3.26 7.93 -18.12
C ASP A 117 2.32 8.42 -19.23
N ASP A 118 1.20 7.73 -19.44
CA ASP A 118 0.12 8.11 -20.35
C ASP A 118 -0.60 9.32 -19.75
N GLY A 119 0.17 10.41 -19.58
CA GLY A 119 -0.23 11.62 -18.90
C GLY A 119 -1.40 12.26 -19.61
N ASP A 120 -2.59 11.95 -19.13
CA ASP A 120 -3.80 12.70 -19.40
C ASP A 120 -3.68 14.04 -18.65
N ASP A 121 -3.25 15.07 -19.37
CA ASP A 121 -3.02 16.42 -18.86
C ASP A 121 -4.34 17.21 -18.76
N ASN A 122 -5.36 16.59 -18.15
CA ASN A 122 -6.58 17.28 -17.77
C ASN A 122 -6.44 17.82 -16.35
N GLY A 123 -6.22 19.14 -16.27
CA GLY A 123 -5.97 19.86 -15.03
C GLY A 123 -7.00 19.56 -13.93
N GLY A 124 -6.49 19.23 -12.75
CA GLY A 124 -7.23 19.25 -11.48
C GLY A 124 -7.60 17.89 -10.89
N GLU A 125 -7.34 16.77 -11.55
CA GLU A 125 -7.65 15.45 -10.98
C GLU A 125 -6.52 14.98 -10.06
N LEU A 126 -6.90 14.50 -8.86
CA LEU A 126 -5.97 13.91 -7.89
C LEU A 126 -5.23 12.74 -8.59
N ARG A 127 -3.94 12.94 -8.89
CA ARG A 127 -3.11 11.88 -9.49
C ARG A 127 -2.97 10.75 -8.48
N THR A 128 -3.62 9.62 -8.78
CA THR A 128 -3.52 8.40 -7.98
C THR A 128 -2.54 7.44 -8.64
N PHE A 129 -1.59 6.91 -7.87
CA PHE A 129 -0.56 5.99 -8.36
C PHE A 129 -0.99 4.51 -8.27
N MET A 130 -2.28 4.25 -8.25
CA MET A 130 -2.85 2.89 -8.22
C MET A 130 -3.67 2.62 -9.47
N PRO A 131 -3.72 1.38 -9.97
CA PRO A 131 -4.65 1.03 -11.03
C PRO A 131 -6.08 1.27 -10.58
N SER A 132 -6.95 1.66 -11.51
CA SER A 132 -8.39 1.70 -11.26
C SER A 132 -8.86 0.32 -10.79
N LEU A 133 -9.67 0.31 -9.73
CA LEU A 133 -10.35 -0.89 -9.27
C LEU A 133 -11.78 -0.83 -9.80
N ASP A 134 -12.11 -1.74 -10.71
CA ASP A 134 -13.45 -1.84 -11.26
C ASP A 134 -14.41 -2.35 -10.19
N LEU A 135 -15.11 -1.43 -9.53
CA LEU A 135 -16.08 -1.74 -8.51
C LEU A 135 -17.39 -2.20 -9.17
N VAL A 136 -17.61 -3.51 -9.16
CA VAL A 136 -18.89 -4.11 -9.55
C VAL A 136 -19.82 -4.14 -8.35
N TYR A 137 -21.06 -3.67 -8.51
CA TYR A 137 -22.11 -3.68 -7.49
C TYR A 137 -23.08 -4.87 -7.70
N GLY A 138 -23.93 -5.12 -6.71
CA GLY A 138 -24.94 -6.18 -6.71
C GLY A 138 -24.61 -7.34 -5.76
N ARG A 139 -23.66 -7.17 -4.83
CA ARG A 139 -23.42 -8.18 -3.78
C ARG A 139 -24.63 -8.30 -2.87
N VAL A 140 -24.90 -9.51 -2.41
CA VAL A 140 -25.98 -9.80 -1.47
C VAL A 140 -25.38 -9.86 -0.07
N ASP A 141 -26.05 -9.23 0.90
CA ASP A 141 -25.64 -9.31 2.30
C ASP A 141 -25.84 -10.73 2.83
N ALA A 142 -24.90 -11.21 3.65
CA ALA A 142 -25.04 -12.49 4.32
C ALA A 142 -26.09 -12.43 5.44
N ASP A 143 -26.88 -13.50 5.55
CA ASP A 143 -27.83 -13.70 6.65
C ASP A 143 -27.13 -14.17 7.95
N ASP A 144 -25.92 -14.74 7.84
CA ASP A 144 -25.16 -15.32 8.95
C ASP A 144 -23.65 -15.09 8.80
N CYS A 145 -23.03 -14.58 9.88
CA CYS A 145 -21.59 -14.31 9.96
C CYS A 145 -20.78 -15.39 10.65
N THR A 146 -21.33 -16.59 10.92
CA THR A 146 -20.56 -17.63 11.61
C THR A 146 -19.56 -18.36 10.72
N GLN A 147 -19.80 -18.37 9.40
CA GLN A 147 -19.00 -19.13 8.45
C GLN A 147 -17.58 -18.56 8.35
N SER A 148 -16.57 -19.44 8.43
CA SER A 148 -15.19 -19.03 8.22
C SER A 148 -14.36 -20.17 7.63
N LYS A 149 -13.40 -19.81 6.77
CA LYS A 149 -12.36 -20.71 6.27
C LYS A 149 -11.07 -20.49 7.06
N PRO A 150 -10.16 -21.49 7.11
CA PRO A 150 -8.83 -21.27 7.65
C PRO A 150 -8.15 -20.08 6.97
N PHE A 151 -7.69 -19.11 7.76
CA PHE A 151 -6.98 -17.96 7.24
C PHE A 151 -5.52 -18.32 6.88
N PRO A 152 -4.87 -17.55 5.99
CA PRO A 152 -3.44 -17.73 5.72
C PRO A 152 -2.62 -17.58 7.01
N ASP A 153 -1.69 -18.51 7.23
CA ASP A 153 -0.83 -18.52 8.41
C ASP A 153 0.52 -17.87 8.08
N ALA A 154 0.85 -16.81 8.82
CA ALA A 154 2.08 -16.04 8.65
C ALA A 154 3.36 -16.81 9.01
N HIS A 155 3.26 -17.99 9.65
CA HIS A 155 4.41 -18.85 9.97
C HIS A 155 4.72 -19.89 8.90
N LYS A 156 3.90 -19.97 7.84
CA LYS A 156 4.10 -20.91 6.74
C LYS A 156 4.91 -20.28 5.61
N ASP A 157 5.34 -21.13 4.68
CA ASP A 157 6.21 -20.78 3.57
C ASP A 157 5.45 -20.53 2.27
N LEU A 158 6.19 -20.43 1.17
CA LEU A 158 5.66 -20.17 -0.16
C LEU A 158 4.67 -21.25 -0.61
N ASP A 159 4.89 -22.52 -0.27
CA ASP A 159 4.01 -23.61 -0.70
C ASP A 159 2.61 -23.44 -0.11
N HIS A 160 2.54 -23.05 1.17
CA HIS A 160 1.26 -22.72 1.81
C HIS A 160 0.56 -21.52 1.15
N VAL A 161 1.32 -20.47 0.82
CA VAL A 161 0.78 -19.29 0.14
C VAL A 161 0.24 -19.67 -1.24
N LEU A 162 0.97 -20.45 -2.04
CA LEU A 162 0.54 -20.84 -3.38
C LEU A 162 -0.61 -21.85 -3.35
N ALA A 163 -0.70 -22.71 -2.33
CA ALA A 163 -1.84 -23.60 -2.14
C ALA A 163 -3.15 -22.82 -1.88
N LEU A 164 -3.06 -21.68 -1.19
CA LEU A 164 -4.24 -20.86 -0.85
C LEU A 164 -4.60 -19.82 -1.92
N PHE A 165 -3.60 -19.13 -2.47
CA PHE A 165 -3.82 -18.01 -3.38
C PHE A 165 -3.56 -18.36 -4.84
N GLY A 166 -2.67 -19.32 -5.09
CA GLY A 166 -2.24 -19.70 -6.43
C GLY A 166 -3.31 -20.47 -7.19
N LYS A 167 -2.87 -21.21 -8.22
CA LYS A 167 -3.74 -21.92 -9.17
C LYS A 167 -4.83 -22.78 -8.51
N ASP A 168 -4.47 -23.50 -7.44
CA ASP A 168 -5.38 -24.47 -6.80
C ASP A 168 -6.27 -23.85 -5.71
N GLY A 169 -5.98 -22.61 -5.31
CA GLY A 169 -6.76 -21.86 -4.33
C GLY A 169 -7.66 -20.82 -5.00
N LEU A 170 -7.25 -19.55 -4.96
CA LEU A 170 -7.98 -18.46 -5.62
C LEU A 170 -7.75 -18.36 -7.14
N GLY A 171 -6.92 -19.23 -7.72
CA GLY A 171 -6.63 -19.23 -9.16
C GLY A 171 -5.68 -18.11 -9.61
N LEU A 172 -4.98 -17.44 -8.69
CA LEU A 172 -4.12 -16.33 -9.02
C LEU A 172 -2.77 -16.80 -9.59
N THR A 173 -2.22 -16.02 -10.52
CA THR A 173 -0.82 -16.16 -10.94
C THR A 173 0.12 -15.69 -9.83
N ASN A 174 1.37 -16.16 -9.81
CA ASN A 174 2.38 -15.71 -8.84
C ASN A 174 2.52 -14.18 -8.82
N ARG A 175 2.41 -13.53 -9.98
CA ARG A 175 2.43 -12.06 -10.09
C ARG A 175 1.26 -11.41 -9.34
N GLN A 176 0.04 -11.96 -9.48
CA GLN A 176 -1.14 -11.47 -8.78
C GLN A 176 -1.07 -11.75 -7.27
N VAL A 177 -0.52 -12.89 -6.85
CA VAL A 177 -0.30 -13.18 -5.42
C VAL A 177 0.65 -12.16 -4.80
N VAL A 178 1.77 -11.87 -5.45
CA VAL A 178 2.73 -10.85 -4.99
C VAL A 178 2.10 -9.46 -4.96
N ALA A 179 1.33 -9.10 -6.00
CA ALA A 179 0.64 -7.81 -6.05
C ALA A 179 -0.41 -7.66 -4.94
N LEU A 180 -1.20 -8.71 -4.67
CA LEU A 180 -2.21 -8.73 -3.62
C LEU A 180 -1.56 -8.58 -2.24
N ILE A 181 -0.59 -9.43 -1.92
CA ILE A 181 0.07 -9.43 -0.61
C ILE A 181 0.84 -8.13 -0.44
N GLY A 182 1.74 -7.79 -1.37
CA GLY A 182 2.63 -6.64 -1.24
C GLY A 182 1.92 -5.29 -1.35
N GLY A 183 0.89 -5.19 -2.19
CA GLY A 183 0.06 -3.99 -2.27
C GLY A 183 -0.66 -3.70 -0.96
N ALA A 184 -1.40 -4.68 -0.41
CA ALA A 184 -2.08 -4.50 0.87
C ALA A 184 -1.09 -4.23 2.01
N HIS A 185 0.05 -4.90 2.00
CA HIS A 185 1.14 -4.75 2.95
C HIS A 185 1.99 -3.48 2.77
N SER A 186 1.72 -2.67 1.74
CA SER A 186 2.22 -1.29 1.69
C SER A 186 1.53 -0.41 2.74
N LEU A 187 0.39 -0.85 3.30
CA LEU A 187 -0.38 -0.16 4.31
C LEU A 187 -0.28 -0.84 5.67
N GLY A 188 -0.38 -0.02 6.73
CA GLY A 188 -0.64 -0.50 8.07
C GLY A 188 0.56 -1.09 8.81
N GLY A 189 0.32 -2.24 9.44
CA GLY A 189 1.22 -2.88 10.41
C GLY A 189 0.50 -3.88 11.31
N ALA A 190 1.23 -4.59 12.17
CA ALA A 190 0.66 -5.52 13.15
C ALA A 190 0.68 -4.96 14.55
N LYS A 191 -0.33 -5.41 15.29
CA LYS A 191 -0.47 -5.23 16.72
C LYS A 191 -0.45 -6.59 17.39
N ARG A 192 0.34 -6.71 18.46
CA ARG A 192 0.48 -7.96 19.22
C ARG A 192 -0.86 -8.54 19.66
N SER A 193 -1.75 -7.68 20.14
CA SER A 193 -3.08 -8.07 20.63
C SER A 193 -3.95 -8.71 19.54
N ASN A 194 -3.66 -8.47 18.27
CA ASN A 194 -4.46 -8.94 17.14
C ASN A 194 -3.88 -10.22 16.56
N SER A 195 -2.57 -10.26 16.28
CA SER A 195 -1.94 -11.36 15.53
C SER A 195 -0.70 -11.96 16.21
N GLY A 196 -0.28 -11.45 17.38
CA GLY A 196 0.97 -11.84 18.04
C GLY A 196 2.21 -11.07 17.53
N PHE A 197 2.18 -10.58 16.29
CA PHE A 197 3.23 -9.79 15.65
C PHE A 197 3.19 -8.30 16.01
N VAL A 198 4.34 -7.61 15.88
CA VAL A 198 4.45 -6.16 16.10
C VAL A 198 5.29 -5.51 15.02
N GLY A 199 4.85 -4.37 14.50
CA GLY A 199 5.67 -3.51 13.63
C GLY A 199 4.84 -2.83 12.55
N THR A 200 5.50 -1.96 11.79
CA THR A 200 4.99 -1.44 10.52
C THR A 200 5.77 -2.06 9.38
N TRP A 201 5.14 -2.20 8.23
CA TRP A 201 5.71 -2.92 7.09
C TRP A 201 6.67 -2.01 6.33
N THR A 202 6.24 -0.77 6.15
CA THR A 202 7.04 0.34 5.64
C THR A 202 7.42 1.26 6.80
N PRO A 203 8.71 1.56 7.03
CA PRO A 203 9.13 2.55 8.02
C PRO A 203 8.57 3.94 7.70
N GLY A 204 7.99 4.61 8.69
CA GLY A 204 7.49 5.99 8.54
C GLY A 204 6.21 6.16 7.72
N ALA A 205 5.70 5.11 7.06
CA ALA A 205 4.48 5.16 6.26
C ALA A 205 3.51 4.03 6.66
N ARG A 206 2.28 4.39 7.02
CA ARG A 206 1.23 3.43 7.40
C ARG A 206 -0.06 3.58 6.59
N THR A 207 -0.20 4.67 5.85
CA THR A 207 -1.43 5.04 5.13
C THR A 207 -1.14 5.46 3.70
N ARG A 208 0.09 5.29 3.23
CA ARG A 208 0.50 5.60 1.87
C ARG A 208 0.63 4.30 1.09
N PHE A 209 0.00 4.24 -0.07
CA PHE A 209 0.12 3.14 -1.00
C PHE A 209 1.24 3.47 -1.98
N ASP A 210 2.40 2.84 -1.81
CA ASP A 210 3.59 3.05 -2.63
C ASP A 210 4.47 1.79 -2.66
N ASN A 211 5.65 1.88 -3.27
CA ASN A 211 6.61 0.77 -3.33
C ASN A 211 7.40 0.56 -2.02
N GLY A 212 7.04 1.22 -0.92
CA GLY A 212 7.77 1.20 0.34
C GLY A 212 7.87 -0.18 0.97
N PHE A 213 6.85 -1.05 0.79
CA PHE A 213 6.91 -2.43 1.26
C PHE A 213 8.01 -3.22 0.56
N PHE A 214 8.06 -3.15 -0.78
CA PHE A 214 9.06 -3.87 -1.57
C PHE A 214 10.47 -3.34 -1.32
N LYS A 215 10.64 -2.00 -1.27
CA LYS A 215 11.92 -1.38 -0.87
C LYS A 215 12.35 -1.82 0.53
N SER A 216 11.40 -1.95 1.46
CA SER A 216 11.71 -2.43 2.81
C SER A 216 12.20 -3.88 2.79
N LEU A 217 11.61 -4.76 1.97
CA LEU A 217 12.04 -6.15 1.84
C LEU A 217 13.39 -6.30 1.13
N GLU A 218 13.68 -5.46 0.14
CA GLU A 218 14.90 -5.55 -0.68
C GLU A 218 16.10 -4.82 -0.06
N ASP A 219 15.90 -3.59 0.43
CA ASP A 219 17.00 -2.68 0.78
C ASP A 219 17.38 -2.71 2.26
N LEU A 220 16.52 -3.23 3.13
CA LEU A 220 16.72 -3.17 4.58
C LEU A 220 17.18 -4.50 5.17
N ASP A 221 17.95 -4.41 6.26
CA ASP A 221 18.39 -5.58 7.01
C ASP A 221 17.26 -6.16 7.86
N TRP A 222 16.89 -7.40 7.57
CA TRP A 222 15.94 -8.17 8.37
C TRP A 222 16.62 -9.22 9.23
N TRP A 223 16.14 -9.38 10.46
CA TRP A 223 16.58 -10.45 11.34
C TRP A 223 15.42 -11.03 12.13
N GLN A 224 15.53 -12.30 12.49
CA GLN A 224 14.49 -12.97 13.27
C GLN A 224 14.67 -12.68 14.76
N ARG A 225 13.57 -12.28 15.40
CA ARG A 225 13.48 -12.19 16.85
C ARG A 225 12.16 -12.77 17.34
N ARG A 226 12.11 -13.10 18.63
CA ARG A 226 10.83 -13.43 19.28
C ARG A 226 9.90 -12.23 19.18
N ALA A 227 8.64 -12.47 18.84
CA ALA A 227 7.66 -11.42 18.70
C ALA A 227 7.53 -10.60 19.99
N ALA A 228 7.68 -11.24 21.16
CA ALA A 228 7.73 -10.62 22.50
C ALA A 228 8.84 -11.26 23.35
N ARG A 229 9.21 -10.63 24.47
CA ARG A 229 10.19 -11.15 25.46
C ARG A 229 9.91 -12.59 25.93
N ARG A 230 8.65 -13.04 25.83
CA ARG A 230 8.19 -14.38 26.23
C ARG A 230 7.37 -15.12 25.16
N SER A 231 7.26 -14.58 23.94
CA SER A 231 6.54 -15.28 22.86
C SER A 231 7.39 -16.44 22.33
N ARG A 232 6.73 -17.56 22.04
CA ARG A 232 7.35 -18.70 21.33
C ARG A 232 7.46 -18.43 19.82
N ASP A 233 6.70 -17.47 19.34
CA ASP A 233 6.57 -17.11 17.94
C ASP A 233 7.71 -16.20 17.51
N TRP A 234 8.27 -16.52 16.36
CA TRP A 234 9.31 -15.74 15.71
C TRP A 234 8.68 -14.77 14.72
N GLN A 235 9.29 -13.61 14.60
CA GLN A 235 8.98 -12.66 13.55
C GLN A 235 10.25 -12.08 12.96
N TRP A 236 10.17 -11.71 11.69
CA TRP A 236 11.17 -10.84 11.07
C TRP A 236 10.97 -9.41 11.56
N THR A 237 12.07 -8.72 11.86
CA THR A 237 12.06 -7.31 12.20
C THR A 237 13.24 -6.61 11.55
N LEU A 238 13.09 -5.30 11.31
CA LEU A 238 14.17 -4.46 10.85
C LEU A 238 15.28 -4.39 11.90
N ARG A 239 16.52 -4.55 11.45
CA ARG A 239 17.70 -4.39 12.28
C ARG A 239 17.95 -2.90 12.49
N ASN A 240 17.63 -2.38 13.68
CA ASN A 240 18.06 -1.03 14.05
C ASN A 240 19.58 -1.01 14.21
N ARG A 241 20.30 -0.45 13.23
CA ARG A 241 21.76 -0.19 13.31
C ARG A 241 22.11 1.05 14.16
N GLY A 242 21.23 1.50 15.06
CA GLY A 242 21.44 2.69 15.88
C GLY A 242 20.86 2.52 17.27
N ARG A 243 21.72 2.69 18.29
CA ARG A 243 21.59 2.38 19.73
C ARG A 243 22.10 0.99 20.13
N GLU A 244 23.41 0.83 20.02
CA GLU A 244 24.22 0.18 21.08
C GLU A 244 24.82 1.27 21.96
#